data_AF-A0A4P9XGC5-F1
#
_entry.id   AF-A0A4P9XGC5-F1
#
_cell.length_a   1.000
_cell.length_b   1.000
_cell.length_c   1.000
_cell.angle_alpha   90.00
_cell.angle_beta   90.00
_cell.angle_gamma   90.00
#
_symmetry.space_group_name_H-M   'P 1'
#
loop_
_entity.id
_entity.type
_entity.pdbx_description
1 polymer ?
#
loop_
_entity_poly.entity_id
_entity_poly.type
_entity_poly.pdbx_seq_one_letter_code
_entity_poly.pdbx_strand_id
1 'polypeptide(L)'
;EDAASFAEGEEITLMDWGNTFVDAITRDSATGAVTGLKLRLNPAGNPKLTKKKVTWLSPASERPFIPALLHDYDYLITKKKLEEDDELANFLTPVSEFHVETVGDNNLAALKKGDIIQLERRGYYIVDRAYDAAQPEVPMHLIAIPDGKASSMASKATPTGKQAAATIRKPATPSAQIEVLAVADPQDKLAETLPTRGGQMYTTSTVYGDLQLKTDEEATSMYTVKKIY
;
A
#
# COMPACT_ATOMS: atom_id res chain seq x y z
N GLU A 1 -5.80 20.92 2.61
CA GLU A 1 -4.48 20.98 1.94
C GLU A 1 -4.60 21.31 0.45
N ASP A 2 -5.44 20.61 -0.32
CA ASP A 2 -5.56 20.85 -1.76
C ASP A 2 -5.89 22.30 -2.14
N ALA A 3 -6.87 22.91 -1.46
CA ALA A 3 -7.27 24.29 -1.69
C ALA A 3 -6.15 25.32 -1.46
N ALA A 4 -5.22 25.03 -0.54
CA ALA A 4 -4.08 25.90 -0.26
C ALA A 4 -2.99 25.81 -1.34
N SER A 5 -2.95 24.70 -2.09
CA SER A 5 -1.99 24.48 -3.17
C SER A 5 -2.35 25.22 -4.46
N PHE A 6 -3.59 25.70 -4.60
CA PHE A 6 -4.08 26.33 -5.84
C PHE A 6 -3.57 27.76 -6.01
N ALA A 7 -3.42 28.16 -7.27
CA ALA A 7 -3.14 29.54 -7.66
C ALA A 7 -4.32 30.14 -8.44
N GLU A 8 -4.48 31.46 -8.36
CA GLU A 8 -5.46 32.19 -9.17
C GLU A 8 -5.10 32.09 -10.66
N GLY A 9 -6.10 31.86 -11.51
CA GLY A 9 -5.95 31.60 -12.94
C GLY A 9 -5.53 30.17 -13.28
N GLU A 10 -5.31 29.29 -12.29
CA GLU A 10 -4.94 27.89 -12.53
C GLU A 10 -6.16 27.07 -12.99
N GLU A 11 -5.96 26.17 -13.94
CA GLU A 11 -6.95 25.15 -14.31
C GLU A 11 -6.77 23.93 -13.41
N ILE A 12 -7.86 23.46 -12.80
CA ILE A 12 -7.92 22.26 -11.98
C ILE A 12 -9.00 21.31 -12.51
N THR A 13 -8.83 20.01 -12.30
CA THR A 13 -9.84 19.02 -12.66
C THR A 13 -10.55 18.53 -11.41
N LEU A 14 -11.87 18.70 -11.39
CA LEU A 14 -12.75 18.03 -10.45
C LEU A 14 -13.02 16.62 -10.99
N MET A 15 -12.62 15.60 -10.23
CA MET A 15 -12.79 14.19 -10.61
C MET A 15 -14.26 13.90 -10.95
N ASP A 16 -14.49 13.20 -12.06
CA ASP A 16 -15.81 12.82 -12.58
C ASP A 16 -16.81 13.95 -12.84
N TRP A 17 -16.36 15.21 -12.83
CA TRP A 17 -17.18 16.38 -13.14
C TRP A 17 -16.66 17.17 -14.34
N GLY A 18 -15.37 17.54 -14.31
CA GLY A 18 -14.74 18.28 -15.40
C GLY A 18 -13.71 19.31 -14.95
N ASN A 19 -13.25 20.12 -15.90
CA ASN A 19 -12.24 21.14 -15.69
C ASN A 19 -12.85 22.45 -15.19
N THR A 20 -12.18 23.12 -14.26
CA THR A 20 -12.58 24.42 -13.73
C THR A 20 -11.36 25.34 -13.60
N PHE A 21 -11.56 26.64 -13.78
CA PHE A 21 -10.57 27.66 -13.47
C PHE A 21 -10.79 28.21 -12.08
N VAL A 22 -9.69 28.45 -11.35
CA VAL A 22 -9.70 29.15 -10.07
C VAL A 22 -9.70 30.65 -10.34
N ASP A 23 -10.86 31.30 -10.25
CA ASP A 23 -10.99 32.73 -10.54
C ASP A 23 -10.57 33.60 -9.34
N ALA A 24 -10.82 33.14 -8.10
CA ALA A 24 -10.43 33.85 -6.88
C ALA A 24 -10.24 32.91 -5.69
N ILE A 25 -9.29 33.23 -4.81
CA ILE A 25 -9.04 32.49 -3.56
C ILE A 25 -9.30 33.43 -2.37
N THR A 26 -10.32 33.13 -1.57
CA THR A 26 -10.59 33.86 -0.33
C THR A 26 -9.77 33.27 0.80
N ARG A 27 -8.97 34.11 1.46
CA ARG A 27 -8.14 33.74 2.61
C ARG A 27 -8.56 34.55 3.83
N ASP A 28 -8.55 33.90 4.97
CA ASP A 28 -8.75 34.55 6.26
C ASP A 28 -7.55 35.46 6.57
N SER A 29 -7.82 36.71 6.95
CA SER A 29 -6.78 37.72 7.16
C SER A 29 -5.98 37.51 8.46
N ALA A 30 -6.50 36.76 9.43
CA ALA A 30 -5.84 36.53 10.72
C ALA A 30 -4.96 35.28 10.70
N THR A 31 -5.41 34.22 10.02
CA THR A 31 -4.76 32.91 9.99
C THR A 31 -4.08 32.59 8.66
N GLY A 32 -4.40 33.31 7.58
CA GLY A 32 -3.93 33.02 6.23
C GLY A 32 -4.55 31.77 5.60
N ALA A 33 -5.48 31.10 6.29
CA ALA A 33 -6.13 29.88 5.82
C ALA A 33 -7.10 30.18 4.68
N VAL A 34 -7.18 29.30 3.68
CA VAL A 34 -8.15 29.41 2.59
C VAL A 34 -9.53 29.07 3.11
N THR A 35 -10.46 30.03 3.07
CA THR A 35 -11.85 29.88 3.54
C THR A 35 -12.83 29.66 2.39
N GLY A 36 -12.48 30.05 1.18
CA GLY A 36 -13.35 29.91 0.02
C GLY A 36 -12.58 29.95 -1.30
N LEU A 37 -13.16 29.31 -2.31
CA LEU A 37 -12.66 29.30 -3.69
C LEU A 37 -13.79 29.64 -4.64
N LYS A 38 -13.57 30.58 -5.55
CA LYS A 38 -14.48 30.85 -6.66
C LYS A 38 -13.96 30.12 -7.89
N LEU A 39 -14.73 29.14 -8.34
CA LEU A 39 -14.39 28.33 -9.50
C LEU A 39 -15.33 28.62 -10.67
N ARG A 40 -14.81 28.58 -11.89
CA ARG A 40 -15.58 28.70 -13.13
C ARG A 40 -15.41 27.48 -14.00
N LEU A 41 -16.54 26.86 -14.37
CA LEU A 41 -16.56 25.66 -15.19
C LEU A 41 -15.99 25.93 -16.59
N ASN A 42 -15.11 25.03 -17.06
CA ASN A 42 -14.57 25.02 -18.41
C ASN A 42 -14.91 23.67 -19.10
N PRO A 43 -16.08 23.54 -19.74
CA PRO A 43 -16.50 22.30 -20.39
C PRO A 43 -15.60 21.88 -21.56
N ALA A 44 -14.88 22.81 -22.17
CA ALA A 44 -13.94 22.55 -23.26
C ALA A 44 -12.54 22.13 -22.78
N GLY A 45 -12.30 22.15 -21.46
CA GLY A 45 -11.02 21.80 -20.86
C GLY A 45 -10.69 20.32 -21.03
N ASN A 46 -9.41 20.00 -21.16
CA ASN A 46 -8.95 18.62 -21.28
C ASN A 46 -8.36 18.12 -19.94
N PRO A 47 -9.00 17.15 -19.26
CA PRO A 47 -8.57 16.65 -17.94
C PRO A 47 -7.23 15.88 -17.98
N LYS A 48 -6.68 15.61 -19.18
CA LYS A 48 -5.34 15.02 -19.34
C LYS A 48 -4.21 16.04 -19.24
N LEU A 49 -4.49 17.31 -19.55
CA LEU A 49 -3.49 18.39 -19.53
C LEU A 49 -3.36 19.04 -18.15
N THR A 50 -4.36 18.86 -17.31
CA THR A 50 -4.43 19.46 -15.99
C THR A 50 -3.57 18.71 -14.99
N LYS A 51 -2.70 19.44 -14.28
CA LYS A 51 -1.75 18.86 -13.31
C LYS A 51 -2.42 18.47 -12.00
N LYS A 52 -3.41 19.24 -11.55
CA LYS A 52 -4.08 19.04 -10.27
C LYS A 52 -5.46 18.44 -10.47
N LYS A 53 -5.66 17.26 -9.90
CA LYS A 53 -6.94 16.56 -9.85
C LYS A 53 -7.38 16.44 -8.42
N VAL A 54 -8.61 16.80 -8.12
CA VAL A 54 -9.14 16.77 -6.75
C VAL A 54 -10.50 16.09 -6.68
N THR A 55 -10.72 15.43 -5.56
CA THR A 55 -12.03 14.89 -5.17
C THR A 55 -12.87 16.01 -4.55
N TRP A 56 -14.17 15.98 -4.79
CA TRP A 56 -15.11 17.00 -4.32
C TRP A 56 -16.37 16.34 -3.79
N LEU A 57 -17.07 17.03 -2.90
CA LEU A 57 -18.35 16.61 -2.34
C LEU A 57 -19.36 17.74 -2.55
N SER A 58 -20.57 17.39 -2.99
CA SER A 58 -21.63 18.37 -3.25
C SER A 58 -22.43 18.64 -1.97
N PRO A 59 -22.54 19.89 -1.51
CA PRO A 59 -23.45 20.24 -0.41
C PRO A 59 -24.89 20.26 -0.95
N ALA A 60 -25.54 19.10 -0.96
CA ALA A 60 -26.94 18.99 -1.33
C ALA A 60 -27.79 18.81 -0.06
N SER A 61 -28.85 19.61 0.09
CA SER A 61 -29.73 19.58 1.26
C SER A 61 -30.39 18.21 1.47
N GLU A 62 -30.65 17.48 0.39
CA GLU A 62 -31.25 16.15 0.40
C GLU A 62 -30.26 15.02 0.72
N ARG A 63 -28.95 15.29 0.59
CA ARG A 63 -27.87 14.33 0.77
C ARG A 63 -26.86 14.90 1.75
N PRO A 64 -27.14 14.83 3.06
CA PRO A 64 -26.23 15.33 4.06
C PRO A 64 -24.92 14.55 4.00
N PHE A 65 -23.84 15.26 4.32
CA PHE A 65 -22.55 14.62 4.45
C PHE A 65 -22.50 13.71 5.66
N ILE A 66 -21.69 12.66 5.56
CA ILE A 66 -21.53 11.68 6.62
C ILE A 66 -20.23 11.96 7.38
N PRO A 67 -20.29 12.23 8.68
CA PRO A 67 -19.07 12.38 9.48
C PRO A 67 -18.34 11.03 9.56
N ALA A 68 -17.04 11.04 9.33
CA ALA A 68 -16.21 9.85 9.36
C ALA A 68 -14.88 10.12 10.08
N LEU A 69 -14.41 9.12 10.81
CA LEU A 69 -13.12 9.11 11.47
C LEU A 69 -12.23 8.10 10.75
N LEU A 70 -11.16 8.59 10.14
CA LEU A 70 -10.16 7.75 9.50
C LEU A 70 -9.13 7.33 10.54
N HIS A 71 -9.08 6.04 10.83
CA HIS A 71 -8.06 5.42 11.66
C HIS A 71 -6.92 4.93 10.78
N ASP A 72 -5.71 5.29 11.15
CA ASP A 72 -4.49 4.87 10.49
C ASP A 72 -3.51 4.36 11.54
N TYR A 73 -3.00 3.15 11.31
CA TYR A 73 -2.18 2.43 12.28
C TYR A 73 -0.75 2.30 11.78
N ASP A 74 0.19 2.62 12.65
CA ASP A 74 1.61 2.44 12.40
C ASP A 74 2.11 1.10 12.98
N TYR A 75 3.35 0.74 12.68
CA TYR A 75 4.02 -0.40 13.28
C TYR A 75 4.03 -0.28 14.80
N LEU A 76 3.64 -1.36 15.48
CA LEU A 76 3.70 -1.44 16.94
C LEU A 76 5.14 -1.53 17.47
N ILE A 77 6.05 -2.06 16.66
CA ILE A 77 7.44 -2.33 17.03
C ILE A 77 8.36 -1.66 16.01
N THR A 78 9.32 -0.88 16.51
CA THR A 78 10.30 -0.14 15.70
C THR A 78 11.41 -1.03 15.13
N LYS A 79 11.68 -2.18 15.76
CA LYS A 79 12.69 -3.16 15.35
C LYS A 79 12.08 -4.28 14.51
N LYS A 80 12.69 -4.59 13.36
CA LYS A 80 12.21 -5.64 12.43
C LYS A 80 12.27 -7.05 13.00
N LYS A 81 13.24 -7.32 13.88
CA LYS A 81 13.45 -8.59 14.57
C LYS A 81 13.93 -8.27 15.98
N LEU A 82 13.17 -8.73 16.98
CA LEU A 82 13.61 -8.71 18.37
C LEU A 82 14.55 -9.89 18.59
N GLU A 83 15.65 -9.64 19.28
CA GLU A 83 16.58 -10.66 19.75
C GLU A 83 16.18 -11.11 21.16
N GLU A 84 16.68 -12.25 21.63
CA GLU A 84 16.27 -12.83 22.94
C GLU A 84 16.61 -11.92 24.14
N ASP A 85 17.61 -11.05 24.01
CA ASP A 85 18.03 -10.09 25.04
C ASP A 85 17.27 -8.74 24.97
N ASP A 86 16.38 -8.54 23.99
CA ASP A 86 15.65 -7.29 23.82
C ASP A 86 14.38 -7.23 24.69
N GLU A 87 14.26 -6.18 25.50
CA GLU A 87 13.01 -5.88 26.20
C GLU A 87 11.99 -5.22 25.25
N LEU A 88 10.86 -5.89 25.01
CA LEU A 88 9.78 -5.42 24.12
C LEU A 88 9.35 -3.96 24.41
N ALA A 89 9.28 -3.57 25.69
CA ALA A 89 8.85 -2.25 26.11
C ALA A 89 9.72 -1.12 25.52
N ASN A 90 11.01 -1.38 25.28
CA ASN A 90 11.94 -0.40 24.73
C ASN A 90 11.79 -0.21 23.21
N PHE A 91 11.10 -1.14 22.53
CA PHE A 91 10.92 -1.12 21.08
C PHE A 91 9.49 -0.80 20.64
N LEU A 92 8.58 -0.57 21.58
CA LEU A 92 7.21 -0.14 21.30
C LEU A 92 7.20 1.27 20.70
N THR A 93 6.40 1.45 19.66
CA THR A 93 6.19 2.74 19.02
C THR A 93 5.34 3.64 19.94
N PRO A 94 5.77 4.88 20.24
CA PRO A 94 5.07 5.74 21.21
C PRO A 94 3.71 6.25 20.72
N VAL A 95 3.53 6.38 19.41
CA VAL A 95 2.25 6.75 18.78
C VAL A 95 2.00 5.77 17.64
N SER A 96 1.09 4.82 17.84
CA SER A 96 0.75 3.80 16.85
C SER A 96 -0.59 4.04 16.16
N GLU A 97 -1.38 5.00 16.64
CA GLU A 97 -2.72 5.28 16.13
C GLU A 97 -2.86 6.76 15.78
N PHE A 98 -3.35 7.00 14.57
CA PHE A 98 -3.60 8.34 14.04
C PHE A 98 -5.06 8.43 13.62
N HIS A 99 -5.70 9.50 14.06
CA HIS A 99 -7.10 9.78 13.77
C HIS A 99 -7.21 11.04 12.92
N VAL A 100 -7.96 10.96 11.82
CA VAL A 100 -8.27 12.12 10.98
C VAL A 100 -9.78 12.22 10.82
N GLU A 101 -10.36 13.27 11.41
CA GLU A 101 -11.75 13.61 11.19
C GLU A 101 -11.96 14.05 9.74
N THR A 102 -12.98 13.48 9.11
CA THR A 102 -13.32 13.77 7.73
C THR A 102 -14.82 13.74 7.52
N VAL A 103 -15.20 14.17 6.33
CA VAL A 103 -16.57 14.29 5.91
C VAL A 103 -16.66 13.54 4.59
N GLY A 104 -17.61 12.62 4.50
CA GLY A 104 -17.81 11.77 3.34
C GLY A 104 -19.14 12.00 2.65
N ASP A 105 -19.27 11.38 1.49
CA ASP A 105 -20.49 11.42 0.70
C ASP A 105 -21.63 10.65 1.38
N ASN A 106 -22.87 10.98 1.02
CA ASN A 106 -24.07 10.34 1.54
C ASN A 106 -24.09 8.82 1.28
N ASN A 107 -23.43 8.38 0.20
CA ASN A 107 -23.29 6.95 -0.14
C ASN A 107 -22.63 6.12 0.98
N LEU A 108 -21.84 6.74 1.86
CA LEU A 108 -21.25 6.03 3.00
C LEU A 108 -22.29 5.56 4.03
N ALA A 109 -23.47 6.18 4.08
CA ALA A 109 -24.54 5.80 5.00
C ALA A 109 -25.11 4.40 4.73
N ALA A 110 -24.98 3.90 3.50
CA ALA A 110 -25.46 2.57 3.12
C ALA A 110 -24.48 1.44 3.47
N LEU A 111 -23.25 1.77 3.88
CA LEU A 111 -22.19 0.79 4.14
C LEU A 111 -22.36 0.10 5.49
N LYS A 112 -21.97 -1.17 5.54
CA LYS A 112 -22.02 -2.02 6.72
C LYS A 112 -20.62 -2.26 7.28
N LYS A 113 -20.56 -2.69 8.55
CA LYS A 113 -19.32 -3.15 9.17
C LYS A 113 -18.71 -4.29 8.34
N GLY A 114 -17.42 -4.16 8.03
CA GLY A 114 -16.66 -5.12 7.23
C GLY A 114 -16.60 -4.79 5.75
N ASP A 115 -17.37 -3.82 5.25
CA ASP A 115 -17.29 -3.41 3.85
C ASP A 115 -15.95 -2.73 3.59
N ILE A 116 -15.33 -3.10 2.47
CA ILE A 116 -14.07 -2.51 1.99
C ILE A 116 -14.41 -1.49 0.90
N ILE A 117 -14.01 -0.25 1.11
CA ILE A 117 -14.22 0.85 0.19
C ILE A 117 -12.90 1.48 -0.22
N GLN A 118 -12.89 2.11 -1.38
CA GLN A 118 -11.77 2.92 -1.84
C GLN A 118 -12.18 4.38 -1.80
N LEU A 119 -11.51 5.17 -0.98
CA LEU A 119 -11.63 6.62 -1.01
C LEU A 119 -10.64 7.15 -2.06
N GLU A 120 -11.18 7.81 -3.07
CA GLU A 120 -10.41 8.41 -4.16
C GLU A 120 -9.29 9.30 -3.62
N ARG A 121 -8.07 9.09 -4.13
CA ARG A 121 -6.82 9.77 -3.70
C ARG A 121 -6.42 9.61 -2.23
N ARG A 122 -7.14 8.83 -1.40
CA ARG A 122 -6.78 8.52 -0.01
C ARG A 122 -6.31 7.09 0.19
N GLY A 123 -6.97 6.12 -0.45
CA GLY A 123 -6.59 4.71 -0.38
C GLY A 123 -7.77 3.79 -0.08
N TYR A 124 -7.47 2.57 0.36
CA TYR A 124 -8.46 1.57 0.75
C TYR A 124 -8.76 1.67 2.24
N TYR A 125 -10.02 1.51 2.60
CA TYR A 125 -10.51 1.56 3.96
C TYR A 125 -11.50 0.43 4.21
N ILE A 126 -11.50 -0.12 5.42
CA ILE A 126 -12.53 -1.04 5.90
C ILE A 126 -13.42 -0.33 6.93
N VAL A 127 -14.72 -0.56 6.83
CA VAL A 127 -15.69 -0.02 7.80
C VAL A 127 -15.62 -0.83 9.09
N ASP A 128 -15.08 -0.26 10.17
CA ASP A 128 -15.13 -0.89 11.50
C ASP A 128 -16.45 -0.57 12.22
N ARG A 129 -16.92 0.67 12.09
CA ARG A 129 -18.21 1.12 12.62
C ARG A 129 -19.00 1.77 11.49
N ALA A 130 -20.12 1.15 11.12
CA ALA A 130 -21.05 1.72 10.16
C ALA A 130 -21.71 3.00 10.70
N TYR A 131 -22.15 3.86 9.79
CA TYR A 131 -22.93 5.03 10.16
C TYR A 131 -24.30 4.62 10.72
N ASP A 132 -24.71 5.24 11.82
CA ASP A 132 -26.02 5.03 12.42
C ASP A 132 -26.88 6.28 12.23
N ALA A 133 -27.95 6.16 11.44
CA ALA A 133 -28.88 7.26 11.20
C ALA A 133 -29.63 7.69 12.46
N ALA A 134 -29.73 6.84 13.49
CA ALA A 134 -30.30 7.21 14.79
C ALA A 134 -29.35 8.09 15.61
N GLN A 135 -28.05 8.04 15.34
CA GLN A 135 -27.02 8.83 16.01
C GLN A 135 -26.12 9.54 14.97
N PRO A 136 -26.65 10.56 14.27
CA PRO A 136 -25.93 11.22 13.18
C PRO A 136 -24.66 11.96 13.63
N GLU A 137 -24.59 12.33 14.92
CA GLU A 137 -23.43 12.96 15.55
C GLU A 137 -22.24 12.02 15.68
N VAL A 138 -22.47 10.70 15.66
CA VAL A 138 -21.41 9.72 15.85
C VAL A 138 -20.75 9.40 14.52
N PRO A 139 -19.46 9.74 14.32
CA PRO A 139 -18.78 9.48 13.07
C PRO A 139 -18.68 7.97 12.81
N MET A 140 -18.77 7.58 11.54
CA MET A 140 -18.40 6.21 11.16
C MET A 140 -16.89 6.01 11.29
N HIS A 141 -16.46 4.79 11.61
CA HIS A 141 -15.03 4.48 11.76
C HIS A 141 -14.53 3.73 10.54
N LEU A 142 -13.50 4.28 9.90
CA LEU A 142 -12.87 3.71 8.72
C LEU A 142 -11.40 3.42 9.03
N ILE A 143 -10.98 2.16 8.94
CA ILE A 143 -9.58 1.76 9.16
C ILE A 143 -8.87 1.73 7.82
N ALA A 144 -7.75 2.44 7.71
CA ALA A 144 -6.90 2.44 6.53
C ALA A 144 -6.30 1.04 6.29
N ILE A 145 -6.50 0.51 5.09
CA ILE A 145 -5.87 -0.72 4.64
C ILE A 145 -4.57 -0.33 3.90
N PRO A 146 -3.41 -0.81 4.35
CA PRO A 146 -2.15 -0.52 3.68
C PRO A 146 -2.12 -1.14 2.28
N ASP A 147 -1.75 -0.34 1.28
CA ASP A 147 -1.69 -0.73 -0.13
C ASP A 147 -0.37 -1.41 -0.54
N GLY A 148 0.50 -1.69 0.44
CA GLY A 148 1.80 -2.34 0.23
C GLY A 148 2.83 -1.46 -0.49
N LYS A 149 2.56 -0.18 -0.74
CA LYS A 149 3.56 0.74 -1.30
C LYS A 149 4.59 1.11 -0.23
N ALA A 150 5.85 1.25 -0.64
CA ALA A 150 6.93 1.59 0.29
C ALA A 150 6.68 2.92 1.05
N SER A 151 5.94 3.87 0.46
CA SER A 151 5.58 5.14 1.10
C SER A 151 4.47 5.02 2.15
N SER A 152 3.57 4.04 2.03
CA SER A 152 2.51 3.78 3.01
C SER A 152 2.98 2.84 4.12
N MET A 153 4.04 2.06 3.87
CA MET A 153 4.71 1.17 4.83
C MET A 153 5.89 1.83 5.58
N ALA A 154 6.04 3.15 5.53
CA ALA A 154 7.04 3.85 6.34
C ALA A 154 6.42 4.26 7.68
N SER A 155 7.14 4.04 8.79
CA SER A 155 6.65 4.46 10.11
C SER A 155 6.55 5.98 10.21
N LYS A 156 5.37 6.45 10.59
CA LYS A 156 4.99 7.86 10.73
C LYS A 156 5.39 8.41 12.10
N ALA A 157 5.59 7.52 13.07
CA ALA A 157 5.91 7.87 14.45
C ALA A 157 7.39 8.13 14.73
N THR A 158 8.28 8.00 13.74
CA THR A 158 9.71 8.22 13.97
C THR A 158 9.95 9.70 14.32
N PRO A 159 10.45 10.04 15.53
CA PRO A 159 10.85 11.40 15.81
C PRO A 159 12.02 11.75 14.89
N THR A 160 11.98 12.93 14.27
CA THR A 160 13.10 13.55 13.57
C THR A 160 14.25 13.81 14.55
N GLY A 161 14.98 12.75 14.88
CA GLY A 161 16.23 12.77 15.63
C GLY A 161 17.28 12.13 14.75
N LYS A 162 18.24 12.93 14.26
CA LYS A 162 19.47 12.43 13.66
C LYS A 162 20.17 11.53 14.67
N GLN A 163 19.99 10.21 14.57
CA GLN A 163 20.93 9.28 15.17
C GLN A 163 22.11 9.16 14.21
N ALA A 164 23.24 9.67 14.69
CA ALA A 164 24.52 9.64 14.00
C ALA A 164 24.86 8.21 13.59
N ALA A 165 25.08 8.01 12.29
CA ALA A 165 25.65 6.79 11.77
C ALA A 165 27.03 6.56 12.41
N ALA A 166 27.11 5.60 13.32
CA ALA A 166 28.38 5.07 13.79
C ALA A 166 29.09 4.44 12.58
N THR A 167 30.20 5.05 12.17
CA THR A 167 31.03 4.62 11.06
C THR A 167 31.75 3.33 11.44
N ILE A 168 31.28 2.19 10.93
CA ILE A 168 32.07 0.96 10.93
C ILE A 168 32.92 0.95 9.66
N ARG A 169 34.22 1.14 9.83
CA ARG A 169 35.23 1.05 8.78
C ARG A 169 35.36 -0.40 8.30
N LYS A 170 35.26 -0.62 6.98
CA LYS A 170 35.69 -1.86 6.31
C LYS A 170 37.19 -2.09 6.52
N PRO A 171 37.65 -3.32 6.84
CA PRO A 171 39.03 -3.70 6.58
C PRO A 171 39.21 -3.97 5.08
N ALA A 172 40.27 -3.43 4.52
CA ALA A 172 40.68 -3.57 3.13
C ALA A 172 41.29 -4.95 2.85
N THR A 173 40.97 -5.51 1.69
CA THR A 173 41.65 -6.65 1.06
C THR A 173 43.00 -6.23 0.49
N PRO A 174 44.07 -7.04 0.59
CA PRO A 174 45.15 -7.02 -0.38
C PRO A 174 44.96 -8.16 -1.40
N SER A 175 44.89 -7.80 -2.68
CA SER A 175 44.92 -8.70 -3.83
C SER A 175 46.29 -9.34 -4.00
N ALA A 176 46.33 -10.66 -4.21
CA ALA A 176 47.43 -11.33 -4.88
C ALA A 176 46.84 -12.27 -5.95
N GLN A 177 47.24 -12.05 -7.20
CA GLN A 177 46.84 -12.77 -8.41
C GLN A 177 47.60 -14.09 -8.49
N ILE A 178 46.92 -15.21 -8.75
CA ILE A 178 47.53 -16.43 -9.31
C ILE A 178 46.59 -17.03 -10.36
N GLU A 179 47.21 -17.43 -11.47
CA GLU A 179 46.67 -17.83 -12.78
C GLU A 179 45.76 -19.05 -12.79
N VAL A 180 44.90 -19.05 -13.82
CA VAL A 180 43.97 -20.11 -14.20
C VAL A 180 44.74 -21.29 -14.80
N LEU A 181 44.61 -22.47 -14.19
CA LEU A 181 44.94 -23.74 -14.80
C LEU A 181 43.77 -24.70 -14.58
N ALA A 182 43.00 -24.88 -15.65
CA ALA A 182 41.97 -25.90 -15.74
C ALA A 182 42.61 -27.28 -15.64
N VAL A 183 42.16 -28.10 -14.70
CA VAL A 183 42.35 -29.54 -14.73
C VAL A 183 41.01 -30.19 -14.40
N ALA A 184 40.48 -30.90 -15.39
CA ALA A 184 39.29 -31.72 -15.28
C ALA A 184 39.55 -32.99 -14.45
N ASP A 185 38.56 -33.34 -13.62
CA ASP A 185 38.01 -34.66 -13.24
C ASP A 185 38.93 -35.90 -13.18
N PRO A 186 38.69 -36.84 -12.23
CA PRO A 186 37.83 -37.96 -12.62
C PRO A 186 37.14 -38.69 -11.46
N GLN A 187 35.84 -38.51 -11.24
CA GLN A 187 34.93 -39.60 -10.87
C GLN A 187 33.48 -39.10 -10.72
N ASP A 188 32.81 -38.92 -11.84
CA ASP A 188 31.43 -39.43 -11.99
C ASP A 188 31.06 -39.44 -13.48
N LYS A 189 31.26 -40.59 -14.11
CA LYS A 189 30.72 -40.87 -15.44
C LYS A 189 29.51 -41.77 -15.25
N LEU A 190 28.31 -41.27 -15.55
CA LEU A 190 27.23 -42.06 -16.13
C LEU A 190 26.24 -41.15 -16.87
N ALA A 191 26.38 -41.21 -18.20
CA ALA A 191 25.39 -41.05 -19.27
C ALA A 191 24.63 -39.69 -19.37
N GLU A 192 24.92 -38.83 -20.34
CA GLU A 192 24.67 -39.00 -21.79
C GLU A 192 23.27 -39.61 -22.06
N THR A 193 22.22 -38.81 -21.81
CA THR A 193 21.06 -38.53 -22.70
C THR A 193 19.87 -38.12 -21.82
N LEU A 194 19.64 -36.81 -21.65
CA LEU A 194 18.41 -36.28 -21.03
C LEU A 194 17.53 -35.65 -22.13
N PRO A 195 16.22 -35.97 -22.21
CA PRO A 195 15.36 -35.45 -23.27
C PRO A 195 14.95 -33.99 -23.00
N THR A 196 15.14 -33.14 -24.01
CA THR A 196 14.75 -31.71 -24.00
C THR A 196 13.34 -31.56 -24.60
N ARG A 197 12.41 -30.89 -23.90
CA ARG A 197 11.07 -30.59 -24.43
C ARG A 197 10.97 -29.09 -24.77
N GLY A 198 11.02 -28.76 -26.05
CA GLY A 198 11.04 -27.37 -26.54
C GLY A 198 9.65 -26.77 -26.73
N GLY A 199 9.39 -25.63 -26.07
CA GLY A 199 8.34 -24.67 -26.45
C GLY A 199 8.98 -23.39 -27.01
N GLN A 200 8.33 -22.72 -27.96
CA GLN A 200 8.92 -21.75 -28.88
C GLN A 200 9.56 -20.46 -28.30
N MET A 201 9.68 -20.25 -26.99
CA MET A 201 10.25 -18.98 -26.47
C MET A 201 11.20 -19.10 -25.25
N TYR A 202 11.29 -20.22 -24.54
CA TYR A 202 12.31 -20.41 -23.47
C TYR A 202 12.51 -21.90 -23.11
N THR A 203 13.77 -22.27 -22.84
CA THR A 203 14.17 -23.62 -22.43
C THR A 203 14.30 -23.68 -20.90
N THR A 204 13.59 -24.60 -20.25
CA THR A 204 13.74 -24.88 -18.82
C THR A 204 14.28 -26.29 -18.61
N SER A 205 15.27 -26.43 -17.73
CA SER A 205 15.75 -27.73 -17.26
C SER A 205 14.84 -28.24 -16.14
N THR A 206 14.40 -29.50 -16.24
CA THR A 206 13.66 -30.17 -15.17
C THR A 206 14.59 -30.40 -13.99
N VAL A 207 14.30 -29.76 -12.86
CA VAL A 207 15.11 -29.86 -11.62
C VAL A 207 14.89 -31.20 -10.91
N TYR A 208 13.73 -31.81 -11.09
CA TYR A 208 13.49 -33.19 -10.69
C TYR A 208 13.25 -33.96 -11.98
N GLY A 209 14.10 -34.95 -12.27
CA GLY A 209 13.86 -35.89 -13.36
C GLY A 209 12.49 -36.56 -13.23
N ASP A 210 12.04 -37.27 -14.27
CA ASP A 210 10.76 -37.98 -14.29
C ASP A 210 10.65 -38.99 -13.13
N LEU A 211 10.27 -38.51 -11.94
CA LEU A 211 9.78 -39.35 -10.87
C LEU A 211 8.41 -39.85 -11.32
N GLN A 212 8.40 -41.02 -11.93
CA GLN A 212 7.19 -41.84 -11.96
C GLN A 212 6.79 -42.11 -10.50
N LEU A 213 5.84 -41.33 -9.99
CA LEU A 213 5.14 -41.62 -8.75
C LEU A 213 4.46 -42.97 -8.94
N LYS A 214 5.05 -44.04 -8.38
CA LYS A 214 4.45 -45.37 -8.33
C LYS A 214 3.07 -45.23 -7.73
N THR A 215 2.05 -45.39 -8.57
CA THR A 215 0.65 -45.34 -8.18
C THR A 215 0.26 -46.73 -7.73
N ASP A 216 0.88 -47.20 -6.65
CA ASP A 216 0.55 -48.47 -6.02
C ASP A 216 -0.48 -48.21 -4.92
N GLU A 217 -1.55 -49.01 -4.88
CA GLU A 217 -2.71 -48.88 -3.97
C GLU A 217 -2.39 -49.08 -2.47
N GLU A 218 -1.11 -49.19 -2.10
CA GLU A 218 -0.64 -49.39 -0.74
C GLU A 218 0.54 -48.46 -0.43
N ALA A 219 0.24 -47.20 -0.11
CA ALA A 219 1.26 -46.22 0.26
C ALA A 219 1.81 -46.43 1.69
N THR A 220 1.29 -47.36 2.49
CA THR A 220 1.86 -47.79 3.80
C THR A 220 1.07 -48.97 4.41
N SER A 221 1.74 -49.87 5.13
CA SER A 221 1.20 -51.12 5.71
C SER A 221 0.14 -50.98 6.82
N MET A 222 -0.45 -49.79 6.99
CA MET A 222 -1.34 -49.47 8.10
C MET A 222 -2.73 -48.97 7.66
N TYR A 223 -2.92 -48.47 6.44
CA TYR A 223 -4.22 -47.99 5.97
C TYR A 223 -4.40 -48.13 4.46
N THR A 224 -5.54 -48.67 4.03
CA THR A 224 -5.96 -48.72 2.63
C THR A 224 -6.90 -47.54 2.34
N VAL A 225 -6.54 -46.67 1.39
CA VAL A 225 -7.42 -45.58 0.93
C VAL A 225 -8.15 -46.04 -0.33
N LYS A 226 -9.47 -46.25 -0.22
CA LYS A 226 -10.31 -46.63 -1.36
C LYS A 226 -10.54 -45.42 -2.26
N LYS A 227 -10.26 -45.53 -3.56
CA LYS A 227 -10.56 -44.47 -4.54
C LYS A 227 -12.07 -44.19 -4.57
N ILE A 228 -12.44 -42.94 -4.36
CA ILE A 228 -13.77 -42.42 -4.68
C ILE A 228 -13.63 -41.67 -6.00
N TYR A 229 -13.68 -42.41 -7.10
CA TYR A 229 -14.05 -41.97 -8.43
C TYR A 229 -14.78 -43.14 -9.10
#